data_AF-A0AAV9CV63-F1
#
_entry.id   AF-A0AAV9CV63-F1
#
_cell.length_a   1.000
_cell.length_b   1.000
_cell.length_c   1.000
_cell.angle_alpha   90.00
_cell.angle_beta   90.00
_cell.angle_gamma   90.00
#
_symmetry.space_group_name_H-M   'P 1'
#
loop_
_entity.id
_entity.type
_entity.pdbx_description
1 polymer ?
#
loop_
_entity_poly.entity_id
_entity_poly.type
_entity_poly.pdbx_seq_one_letter_code
_entity_poly.pdbx_strand_id
1 'polypeptide(L)'
;MQPIDRFVVEEYLLDVLLFFNGCRKECALYMASLPVPFRYEYLMAETIFSQLLLLPQAPFKPIYYTLVIIDLCKALPGAFPAVVAGAVRALFDRIADLDMECRTRLILWFSHHLANFQFTWPWEEWAYVIDLPKWAPKRVFVQEVLEREVRLSYWEKIKQSIENAVGLDELLPLKGGSNFKYRAEDGQESSPQHALSKDLNSMVKGKVTVHEIVLWVEEKVVAVHGFKCALEVVIQTLLDIGSKSFTHLITVMERYGNVIAKMCPDQESK
;
A
#
# COMPACT_ATOMS: atom_id res chain seq x y z
N MET A 1 37.55 -9.30 10.74
CA MET A 1 36.99 -10.21 9.72
C MET A 1 37.91 -10.14 8.51
N GLN A 2 38.53 -11.26 8.15
CA GLN A 2 39.29 -11.35 6.90
C GLN A 2 38.33 -11.39 5.71
N PRO A 3 38.75 -11.02 4.48
CA PRO A 3 37.88 -11.06 3.31
C PRO A 3 37.23 -12.44 3.07
N ILE A 4 37.95 -13.53 3.35
CA ILE A 4 37.43 -14.89 3.21
C ILE A 4 36.34 -15.21 4.24
N ASP A 5 36.46 -14.70 5.47
CA ASP A 5 35.45 -14.91 6.52
C ASP A 5 34.10 -14.33 6.08
N ARG A 6 34.12 -13.15 5.44
CA ARG A 6 32.91 -12.52 4.90
C ARG A 6 32.25 -13.42 3.87
N PHE A 7 33.02 -13.90 2.89
CA PHE A 7 32.49 -14.73 1.80
C PHE A 7 31.88 -16.02 2.35
N VAL A 8 32.57 -16.71 3.26
CA VAL A 8 32.08 -17.97 3.86
C VAL A 8 30.79 -17.74 4.65
N VAL A 9 30.71 -16.66 5.44
CA VAL A 9 29.50 -16.37 6.22
C VAL A 9 28.34 -15.94 5.31
N GLU A 10 28.59 -15.14 4.28
CA GLU A 10 27.57 -14.74 3.30
C GLU A 10 26.98 -15.96 2.58
N GLU A 11 27.82 -16.85 2.04
CA GLU A 11 27.37 -18.09 1.38
C GLU A 11 26.60 -18.99 2.35
N TYR A 12 27.06 -19.13 3.59
CA TYR A 12 26.34 -19.92 4.60
C TYR A 12 24.94 -19.34 4.89
N LEU A 13 24.82 -18.02 5.01
CA LEU A 13 23.54 -17.35 5.23
C LEU A 13 22.60 -17.51 4.02
N LEU A 14 23.13 -17.48 2.80
CA LEU A 14 22.38 -17.76 1.57
C LEU A 14 21.87 -19.21 1.55
N ASP A 15 22.70 -20.18 1.93
CA ASP A 15 22.31 -21.58 2.04
C ASP A 15 21.22 -21.80 3.09
N VAL A 16 21.29 -21.12 4.24
CA VAL A 16 20.25 -21.18 5.27
C VAL A 16 18.93 -20.59 4.76
N LEU A 17 18.96 -19.44 4.07
CA LEU A 17 17.78 -18.86 3.42
C LEU A 17 17.19 -19.81 2.37
N LEU A 18 18.05 -20.47 1.58
CA LEU A 18 17.64 -21.40 0.55
C LEU A 18 17.01 -22.66 1.14
N PHE A 19 17.68 -23.32 2.08
CA PHE A 19 17.25 -24.61 2.61
C PHE A 19 16.00 -24.48 3.50
N PHE A 20 15.91 -23.41 4.30
CA PHE A 20 14.81 -23.19 5.24
C PHE A 20 13.76 -22.19 4.72
N ASN A 21 13.64 -21.98 3.41
CA ASN A 21 12.64 -21.08 2.81
C ASN A 21 11.19 -21.46 3.16
N GLY A 22 10.93 -22.75 3.44
CA GLY A 22 9.64 -23.26 3.89
C GLY A 22 9.39 -23.15 5.41
N CYS A 23 10.43 -22.91 6.22
CA CYS A 23 10.35 -22.85 7.68
C CYS A 23 11.11 -21.64 8.24
N ARG A 24 10.46 -20.47 8.22
CA ARG A 24 11.05 -19.21 8.70
C ARG A 24 11.64 -19.24 10.12
N LYS A 25 11.07 -20.04 11.02
CA LYS A 25 11.53 -20.15 12.41
C LYS A 25 12.86 -20.88 12.50
N GLU A 26 13.01 -21.97 11.77
CA GLU A 26 14.29 -22.69 11.67
C GLU A 26 15.33 -21.84 10.95
N CYS A 27 14.94 -21.16 9.86
CA CYS A 27 15.80 -20.20 9.18
C CYS A 27 16.37 -19.17 10.17
N ALA A 28 15.52 -18.48 10.93
CA ALA A 28 15.97 -17.49 11.90
C ALA A 28 16.81 -18.10 13.03
N LEU A 29 16.48 -19.30 13.51
CA LEU A 29 17.25 -20.01 14.53
C LEU A 29 18.68 -20.31 14.04
N TYR A 30 18.82 -20.90 12.86
CA TYR A 30 20.13 -21.23 12.29
C TYR A 30 20.92 -19.97 11.95
N MET A 31 20.28 -18.94 11.38
CA MET A 31 20.93 -17.65 11.12
C MET A 31 21.39 -16.96 12.42
N ALA A 32 20.65 -17.06 13.53
CA ALA A 32 21.04 -16.42 14.79
C ALA A 32 22.14 -17.18 15.57
N SER A 33 22.43 -18.42 15.20
CA SER A 33 23.30 -19.33 15.96
C SER A 33 24.57 -19.76 15.21
N LEU A 34 25.03 -18.97 14.23
CA LEU A 34 26.28 -19.28 13.52
C LEU A 34 27.45 -19.39 14.52
N PRO A 35 28.24 -20.47 14.48
CA PRO A 35 29.33 -20.71 15.42
C PRO A 35 30.61 -19.92 15.03
N VAL A 36 30.50 -18.60 14.92
CA VAL A 36 31.62 -17.72 14.56
C VAL A 36 32.05 -16.86 15.76
N PRO A 37 33.37 -16.58 15.93
CA PRO A 37 33.88 -15.85 17.09
C PRO A 37 33.74 -14.32 16.97
N PHE A 38 33.06 -13.82 15.93
CA PHE A 38 32.94 -12.40 15.62
C PHE A 38 31.48 -12.01 15.37
N ARG A 39 31.18 -10.72 15.51
CA ARG A 39 29.86 -10.16 15.20
C ARG A 39 29.59 -10.17 13.70
N TYR A 40 28.44 -10.71 13.31
CA TYR A 40 28.07 -10.92 11.91
C TYR A 40 26.65 -10.43 11.60
N GLU A 41 25.97 -9.77 12.55
CA GLU A 41 24.60 -9.30 12.40
C GLU A 41 24.46 -8.29 11.26
N TYR A 42 25.47 -7.44 11.04
CA TYR A 42 25.53 -6.51 9.90
C TYR A 42 25.58 -7.26 8.57
N LEU A 43 26.43 -8.28 8.47
CA LEU A 43 26.53 -9.12 7.28
C LEU A 43 25.24 -9.92 7.06
N MET A 44 24.60 -10.37 8.14
CA MET A 44 23.30 -11.03 8.10
C MET A 44 22.20 -10.13 7.52
N ALA A 45 22.07 -8.90 8.03
CA ALA A 45 21.11 -7.94 7.50
C ALA A 45 21.41 -7.59 6.05
N GLU A 46 22.68 -7.32 5.72
CA GLU A 46 23.15 -7.04 4.37
C GLU A 46 22.80 -8.18 3.40
N THR A 47 23.08 -9.44 3.79
CA THR A 47 22.76 -10.62 2.98
C THR A 47 21.25 -10.71 2.73
N ILE A 48 20.41 -10.55 3.76
CA ILE A 48 18.95 -10.59 3.59
C ILE A 48 18.45 -9.48 2.65
N PHE A 49 18.92 -8.24 2.84
CA PHE A 49 18.54 -7.12 1.97
C PHE A 49 19.06 -7.30 0.54
N SER A 50 20.25 -7.89 0.35
CA SER A 50 20.77 -8.19 -0.98
C SER A 50 19.83 -9.11 -1.76
N GLN A 51 19.24 -10.11 -1.08
CA GLN A 51 18.31 -11.05 -1.70
C GLN A 51 16.93 -10.44 -1.91
N LEU A 52 16.43 -9.66 -0.95
CA LEU A 52 15.16 -8.94 -1.07
C LEU A 52 15.19 -7.93 -2.24
N LEU A 53 16.31 -7.25 -2.43
CA LEU A 53 16.50 -6.21 -3.44
C LEU A 53 17.17 -6.74 -4.72
N LEU A 54 17.35 -8.07 -4.86
CA LEU A 54 18.03 -8.66 -6.01
C LEU A 54 17.24 -8.43 -7.31
N LEU A 55 17.93 -7.94 -8.35
CA LEU A 55 17.35 -7.79 -9.68
C LEU A 55 17.71 -8.99 -10.57
N PRO A 56 16.82 -9.41 -11.50
CA PRO A 56 15.51 -8.83 -11.80
C PRO A 56 14.43 -9.17 -10.76
N GLN A 57 14.60 -10.28 -10.02
CA GLN A 57 13.64 -10.74 -9.02
C GLN A 57 14.36 -11.35 -7.81
N ALA A 58 13.74 -11.21 -6.64
CA ALA A 58 14.20 -11.89 -5.44
C ALA A 58 14.06 -13.43 -5.61
N PRO A 59 14.98 -14.25 -5.07
CA PRO A 59 14.88 -15.71 -5.16
C PRO A 59 13.62 -16.29 -4.52
N PHE A 60 13.11 -15.64 -3.46
CA PHE A 60 11.88 -16.02 -2.78
C PHE A 60 10.89 -14.86 -2.73
N LYS A 61 9.64 -15.16 -2.34
CA LYS A 61 8.60 -14.13 -2.18
C LYS A 61 9.06 -13.07 -1.16
N PRO A 62 8.95 -11.76 -1.43
CA PRO A 62 9.42 -10.69 -0.53
C PRO A 62 8.96 -10.82 0.93
N ILE A 63 7.74 -11.31 1.14
CA ILE A 63 7.16 -11.56 2.46
C ILE A 63 8.00 -12.52 3.32
N TYR A 64 8.69 -13.47 2.71
CA TYR A 64 9.56 -14.41 3.41
C TYR A 64 10.68 -13.66 4.16
N TYR A 65 11.39 -12.76 3.46
CA TYR A 65 12.46 -11.96 4.08
C TYR A 65 11.93 -11.05 5.18
N THR A 66 10.73 -10.46 5.02
CA THR A 66 10.10 -9.68 6.10
C THR A 66 9.90 -10.53 7.35
N LEU A 67 9.36 -11.74 7.20
CA LEU A 67 9.09 -12.63 8.33
C LEU A 67 10.37 -13.15 8.98
N VAL A 68 11.41 -13.46 8.20
CA VAL A 68 12.74 -13.84 8.72
C VAL A 68 13.35 -12.71 9.53
N ILE A 69 13.31 -11.47 9.03
CA ILE A 69 13.80 -10.29 9.77
C ILE A 69 13.03 -10.11 11.09
N ILE A 70 11.70 -10.26 11.08
CA ILE A 70 10.88 -10.18 12.30
C ILE A 70 11.29 -11.25 13.32
N ASP A 71 11.49 -12.49 12.89
CA ASP A 71 11.91 -13.57 13.78
C ASP A 71 13.32 -13.35 14.32
N LEU A 72 14.25 -12.84 13.50
CA LEU A 72 15.59 -12.47 13.93
C LEU A 72 15.60 -11.32 14.93
N CYS A 73 14.75 -10.30 14.76
CA CYS A 73 14.58 -9.23 15.76
C CYS A 73 14.10 -9.78 17.11
N LYS A 74 13.27 -10.84 17.11
CA LYS A 74 12.80 -11.51 18.34
C LYS A 74 13.86 -12.43 18.94
N ALA A 75 14.66 -13.10 18.11
CA ALA A 75 15.72 -14.00 18.55
C ALA A 75 16.92 -13.22 19.12
N LEU A 76 17.21 -12.03 18.57
CA LEU A 76 18.36 -11.19 18.91
C LEU A 76 17.95 -9.76 19.30
N PRO A 77 17.09 -9.56 20.33
CA PRO A 77 16.47 -8.27 20.62
C PRO A 77 17.46 -7.16 21.01
N GLY A 78 18.61 -7.52 21.59
CA GLY A 78 19.64 -6.56 22.01
C GLY A 78 20.61 -6.14 20.90
N ALA A 79 20.52 -6.71 19.70
CA ALA A 79 21.50 -6.48 18.63
C ALA A 79 20.84 -6.24 17.26
N PHE A 80 20.04 -7.19 16.77
CA PHE A 80 19.57 -7.19 15.39
C PHE A 80 18.64 -6.02 15.03
N PRO A 81 17.70 -5.57 15.89
CA PRO A 81 16.87 -4.40 15.58
C PRO A 81 17.68 -3.13 15.27
N ALA A 82 18.76 -2.87 16.02
CA ALA A 82 19.63 -1.72 15.79
C ALA A 82 20.36 -1.81 14.44
N VAL A 83 20.77 -3.02 14.05
CA VAL A 83 21.41 -3.28 12.76
C VAL A 83 20.43 -3.06 11.60
N VAL A 84 19.20 -3.58 11.71
CA VAL A 84 18.16 -3.36 10.70
C VAL A 84 17.85 -1.87 10.55
N ALA A 85 17.68 -1.14 11.66
CA ALA A 85 17.47 0.30 11.62
C ALA A 85 18.65 1.04 10.95
N GLY A 86 19.88 0.62 11.21
CA GLY A 86 21.07 1.15 10.53
C GLY A 86 21.06 0.88 9.02
N ALA A 87 20.69 -0.33 8.60
CA ALA A 87 20.57 -0.70 7.19
C ALA A 87 19.50 0.14 6.47
N VAL A 88 18.34 0.35 7.09
CA VAL A 88 17.28 1.21 6.54
C VAL A 88 17.75 2.65 6.37
N ARG A 89 18.44 3.23 7.36
CA ARG A 89 19.01 4.58 7.24
C ARG A 89 20.00 4.66 6.07
N ALA A 90 20.91 3.68 5.96
CA ALA A 90 21.89 3.65 4.88
C ALA A 90 21.28 3.47 3.48
N LEU A 91 20.16 2.75 3.38
CA LEU A 91 19.38 2.61 2.13
C LEU A 91 18.59 3.88 1.81
N PHE A 92 17.98 4.50 2.82
CA PHE A 92 17.26 5.76 2.68
C PHE A 92 18.18 6.90 2.23
N ASP A 93 19.40 6.97 2.77
CA ASP A 93 20.38 7.99 2.37
C ASP A 93 20.81 7.88 0.91
N ARG A 94 20.89 6.66 0.39
CA ARG A 94 21.26 6.35 -0.99
C ARG A 94 20.06 6.03 -1.87
N ILE A 95 18.86 6.42 -1.45
CA ILE A 95 17.64 6.01 -2.15
C ILE A 95 17.56 6.55 -3.57
N ALA A 96 18.20 7.69 -3.84
CA ALA A 96 18.32 8.25 -5.19
C ALA A 96 19.18 7.41 -6.14
N ASP A 97 20.07 6.57 -5.60
CA ASP A 97 20.97 5.69 -6.35
C ASP A 97 20.36 4.28 -6.54
N LEU A 98 19.36 3.91 -5.72
CA LEU A 98 18.67 2.63 -5.86
C LEU A 98 17.82 2.59 -7.13
N ASP A 99 17.76 1.43 -7.78
CA ASP A 99 16.81 1.19 -8.87
C ASP A 99 15.36 1.37 -8.39
N MET A 100 14.45 1.77 -9.29
CA MET A 100 13.04 2.01 -8.97
C MET A 100 12.33 0.77 -8.40
N GLU A 101 12.68 -0.42 -8.90
CA GLU A 101 12.14 -1.67 -8.37
C GLU A 101 12.62 -1.92 -6.94
N CYS A 102 13.90 -1.67 -6.65
CA CYS A 102 14.47 -1.78 -5.31
C CYS A 102 13.82 -0.80 -4.33
N ARG A 103 13.58 0.45 -4.75
CA ARG A 103 12.85 1.45 -3.94
C ARG A 103 11.46 0.94 -3.58
N THR A 104 10.74 0.41 -4.57
CA THR A 104 9.38 -0.12 -4.38
C THR A 104 9.37 -1.28 -3.40
N ARG A 105 10.31 -2.23 -3.52
CA ARG A 105 10.45 -3.35 -2.58
C ARG A 105 10.81 -2.89 -1.17
N LEU A 106 11.69 -1.89 -1.04
CA LEU A 106 12.05 -1.32 0.25
C LEU A 106 10.84 -0.66 0.93
N ILE A 107 10.04 0.11 0.18
CA ILE A 107 8.79 0.72 0.68
C ILE A 107 7.83 -0.37 1.18
N LEU A 108 7.60 -1.42 0.39
CA LEU A 108 6.70 -2.52 0.73
C LEU A 108 7.18 -3.30 1.95
N TRP A 109 8.47 -3.60 2.02
CA TRP A 109 9.05 -4.29 3.16
C TRP A 109 9.00 -3.42 4.42
N PHE A 110 9.37 -2.13 4.32
CA PHE A 110 9.51 -1.26 5.48
C PHE A 110 8.16 -0.93 6.11
N SER A 111 7.16 -0.56 5.30
CA SER A 111 5.79 -0.34 5.79
C SER A 111 5.20 -1.59 6.47
N HIS A 112 5.44 -2.77 5.91
CA HIS A 112 4.98 -4.01 6.54
C HIS A 112 5.78 -4.36 7.80
N HIS A 113 7.08 -4.08 7.84
CA HIS A 113 7.91 -4.25 9.03
C HIS A 113 7.40 -3.36 10.17
N LEU A 114 7.21 -2.07 9.92
CA LEU A 114 6.70 -1.13 10.93
C LEU A 114 5.33 -1.53 11.47
N ALA A 115 4.42 -2.03 10.62
CA ALA A 115 3.12 -2.53 11.07
C ALA A 115 3.21 -3.68 12.10
N ASN A 116 4.29 -4.46 12.07
CA ASN A 116 4.56 -5.53 13.06
C ASN A 116 5.24 -5.01 14.35
N PHE A 117 5.77 -3.79 14.34
CA PHE A 117 6.41 -3.11 15.47
C PHE A 117 5.66 -1.82 15.86
N GLN A 118 4.33 -1.89 15.80
CA GLN A 118 3.42 -0.82 16.28
C GLN A 118 3.65 0.55 15.59
N PHE A 119 4.12 0.55 14.35
CA PHE A 119 4.36 1.77 13.55
C PHE A 119 5.39 2.72 14.20
N THR A 120 6.31 2.17 14.98
CA THR A 120 7.32 2.96 15.70
C THR A 120 8.57 3.16 14.84
N TRP A 121 8.86 4.42 14.52
CA TRP A 121 10.08 4.86 13.86
C TRP A 121 10.41 6.30 14.32
N PRO A 122 11.69 6.70 14.45
CA PRO A 122 12.07 8.09 14.76
C PRO A 122 11.85 9.00 13.55
N TRP A 123 10.58 9.28 13.25
CA TRP A 123 10.14 10.05 12.09
C TRP A 123 10.70 11.48 12.05
N GLU A 124 11.03 12.05 13.21
CA GLU A 124 11.68 13.35 13.36
C GLU A 124 13.03 13.41 12.62
N GLU A 125 13.75 12.29 12.51
CA GLU A 125 15.00 12.21 11.76
C GLU A 125 14.78 12.47 10.26
N TRP A 126 13.57 12.22 9.75
CA TRP A 126 13.22 12.34 8.33
C TRP A 126 12.25 13.50 8.05
N ALA A 127 11.88 14.31 9.04
CA ALA A 127 10.94 15.43 8.87
C ALA A 127 11.38 16.43 7.79
N TYR A 128 12.71 16.62 7.62
CA TYR A 128 13.30 17.51 6.62
C TYR A 128 12.88 17.20 5.16
N VAL A 129 12.34 16.01 4.88
CA VAL A 129 11.90 15.67 3.53
C VAL A 129 10.73 16.53 3.05
N ILE A 130 10.00 17.19 3.97
CA ILE A 130 8.89 18.09 3.62
C ILE A 130 9.36 19.29 2.79
N ASP A 131 10.59 19.74 3.04
CA ASP A 131 11.22 20.87 2.36
C ASP A 131 11.78 20.49 0.99
N LEU A 132 11.88 19.19 0.69
CA LEU A 132 12.34 18.71 -0.61
C LEU A 132 11.25 18.83 -1.67
N PRO A 133 11.60 18.97 -2.97
CA PRO A 133 10.63 18.91 -4.06
C PRO A 133 9.76 17.66 -4.00
N LYS A 134 8.49 17.74 -4.43
CA LYS A 134 7.53 16.62 -4.41
C LYS A 134 8.03 15.34 -5.09
N TRP A 135 8.91 15.49 -6.09
CA TRP A 135 9.51 14.38 -6.85
C TRP A 135 10.81 13.83 -6.24
N ALA A 136 11.31 14.41 -5.14
CA ALA A 136 12.55 13.96 -4.52
C ALA A 136 12.41 12.53 -3.97
N PRO A 137 13.32 11.59 -4.29
CA PRO A 137 13.20 10.18 -3.90
C PRO A 137 12.97 9.94 -2.41
N LYS A 138 13.63 10.71 -1.53
CA LYS A 138 13.43 10.62 -0.07
C LYS A 138 12.02 11.04 0.37
N ARG A 139 11.48 12.12 -0.21
CA ARG A 139 10.11 12.59 0.08
C ARG A 139 9.06 11.59 -0.42
N VAL A 140 9.22 11.10 -1.64
CA VAL A 140 8.35 10.07 -2.23
C VAL A 140 8.37 8.81 -1.38
N PHE A 141 9.55 8.36 -0.92
CA PHE A 141 9.65 7.19 -0.05
C PHE A 141 8.84 7.33 1.23
N VAL A 142 9.01 8.45 1.96
CA VAL A 142 8.25 8.68 3.21
C VAL A 142 6.75 8.73 2.92
N GLN A 143 6.32 9.47 1.89
CA GLN A 143 4.93 9.55 1.49
C GLN A 143 4.32 8.16 1.18
N GLU A 144 5.03 7.35 0.38
CA GLU A 144 4.59 6.03 -0.03
C GLU A 144 4.56 5.01 1.13
N VAL A 145 5.47 5.14 2.09
CA VAL A 145 5.45 4.34 3.33
C VAL A 145 4.25 4.71 4.18
N LEU A 146 4.03 6.00 4.45
CA LEU A 146 2.89 6.48 5.23
C LEU A 146 1.55 6.09 4.60
N GLU A 147 1.43 6.18 3.27
CA GLU A 147 0.23 5.73 2.56
C GLU A 147 -0.06 4.24 2.81
N ARG A 148 0.98 3.39 2.78
CA ARG A 148 0.83 1.96 3.04
C ARG A 148 0.55 1.65 4.51
N GLU A 149 1.15 2.38 5.44
CA GLU A 149 0.84 2.25 6.86
C GLU A 149 -0.64 2.57 7.14
N VAL A 150 -1.20 3.59 6.47
CA VAL A 150 -2.64 3.89 6.56
C VAL A 150 -3.47 2.73 6.01
N ARG A 151 -3.06 2.09 4.91
CA ARG A 151 -3.75 0.90 4.37
C ARG A 151 -3.65 -0.32 5.29
N LEU A 152 -2.54 -0.49 6.00
CA LEU A 152 -2.32 -1.54 6.99
C LEU A 152 -2.96 -1.21 8.35
N SER A 153 -3.51 -0.02 8.50
CA SER A 153 -4.12 0.46 9.74
C SER A 153 -5.29 1.41 9.46
N TYR A 154 -5.41 2.50 10.23
CA TYR A 154 -6.35 3.57 9.98
C TYR A 154 -5.67 4.92 10.17
N TRP A 155 -6.19 5.93 9.46
CA TRP A 155 -5.55 7.25 9.33
C TRP A 155 -5.16 7.90 10.66
N GLU A 156 -6.06 7.91 11.66
CA GLU A 156 -5.80 8.53 12.96
C GLU A 156 -4.62 7.87 13.71
N LYS A 157 -4.47 6.55 13.60
CA LYS A 157 -3.36 5.85 14.25
C LYS A 157 -2.02 6.20 13.65
N ILE A 158 -1.95 6.31 12.32
CA ILE A 158 -0.70 6.67 11.64
C ILE A 158 -0.37 8.14 11.84
N LYS A 159 -1.39 9.02 11.89
CA LYS A 159 -1.18 10.40 12.30
C LYS A 159 -0.59 10.51 13.70
N GLN A 160 -1.08 9.71 14.64
CA GLN A 160 -0.52 9.66 16.00
C GLN A 160 0.92 9.15 16.02
N SER A 161 1.27 8.13 15.23
CA SER A 161 2.64 7.59 15.22
C SER A 161 3.71 8.57 14.69
N ILE A 162 3.30 9.62 13.98
CA ILE A 162 4.19 10.67 13.46
C ILE A 162 4.05 12.01 14.19
N GLU A 163 3.33 12.07 15.32
CA GLU A 163 2.99 13.35 15.98
C GLU A 163 4.21 14.19 16.39
N ASN A 164 5.35 13.54 16.64
CA ASN A 164 6.62 14.19 17.01
C ASN A 164 7.39 14.75 15.80
N ALA A 165 7.00 14.39 14.58
CA ALA A 165 7.66 14.78 13.34
C ALA A 165 6.89 15.90 12.64
N VAL A 166 7.25 17.14 12.96
CA VAL A 166 6.56 18.35 12.50
C VAL A 166 6.44 18.39 10.96
N GLY A 167 5.23 18.59 10.46
CA GLY A 167 4.92 18.76 9.03
C GLY A 167 4.79 17.46 8.24
N LEU A 168 5.13 16.29 8.80
CA LEU A 168 4.96 15.01 8.08
C LEU A 168 3.48 14.63 7.89
N ASP A 169 2.56 15.20 8.65
CA ASP A 169 1.13 14.98 8.46
C ASP A 169 0.62 15.50 7.10
N GLU A 170 1.33 16.45 6.47
CA GLU A 170 1.07 16.88 5.08
C GLU A 170 1.35 15.79 4.04
N LEU A 171 2.17 14.78 4.38
CA LEU A 171 2.48 13.65 3.50
C LEU A 171 1.51 12.48 3.69
N LEU A 172 0.62 12.52 4.68
CA LEU A 172 -0.41 11.51 4.84
C LEU A 172 -1.35 11.51 3.63
N PRO A 173 -1.87 10.34 3.22
CA PRO A 173 -2.94 10.31 2.23
C PRO A 173 -4.15 11.10 2.77
N LEU A 174 -4.95 11.64 1.85
CA LEU A 174 -6.21 12.29 2.21
C LEU A 174 -7.04 11.34 3.08
N LYS A 175 -7.61 11.87 4.16
CA LYS A 175 -8.45 11.10 5.08
C LYS A 175 -9.56 10.41 4.28
N GLY A 176 -9.62 9.09 4.38
CA GLY A 176 -10.48 8.26 3.52
C GLY A 176 -11.95 8.66 3.56
N GLY A 177 -12.62 8.55 2.41
CA GLY A 177 -14.04 8.82 2.22
C GLY A 177 -14.44 8.74 0.74
N SER A 178 -15.74 8.61 0.45
CA SER A 178 -16.22 8.73 -0.94
C SER A 178 -16.12 10.19 -1.38
N ASN A 179 -15.43 10.43 -2.50
CA ASN A 179 -15.50 11.71 -3.19
C ASN A 179 -16.72 11.69 -4.10
N PHE A 180 -17.89 11.95 -3.51
CA PHE A 180 -19.17 11.88 -4.20
C PHE A 180 -19.63 13.26 -4.67
N LYS A 181 -19.67 13.45 -6.00
CA LYS A 181 -19.97 14.74 -6.64
C LYS A 181 -21.36 15.29 -6.29
N TYR A 182 -22.34 14.42 -6.01
CA TYR A 182 -23.73 14.81 -5.78
C TYR A 182 -24.12 14.79 -4.31
N ARG A 183 -23.14 14.92 -3.41
CA ARG A 183 -23.43 15.09 -1.98
C ARG A 183 -24.19 16.40 -1.80
N ALA A 184 -25.26 16.38 -1.00
CA ALA A 184 -25.94 17.61 -0.65
C ALA A 184 -25.01 18.43 0.27
N GLU A 185 -24.40 19.48 -0.26
CA GLU A 185 -23.80 20.51 0.58
C GLU A 185 -24.91 21.47 1.02
N ASP A 186 -24.92 21.83 2.31
CA ASP A 186 -25.89 22.77 2.84
C ASP A 186 -25.80 24.10 2.07
N GLY A 187 -26.84 24.43 1.29
CA GLY A 187 -27.01 25.72 0.64
C GLY A 187 -26.71 25.81 -0.87
N GLN A 188 -26.32 24.73 -1.56
CA GLN A 188 -26.23 24.72 -3.03
C GLN A 188 -27.56 24.36 -3.71
N GLU A 189 -27.90 25.07 -4.79
CA GLU A 189 -29.03 24.71 -5.65
C GLU A 189 -28.86 23.28 -6.18
N SER A 190 -29.91 22.46 -6.02
CA SER A 190 -29.93 21.07 -6.46
C SER A 190 -29.74 20.99 -7.97
N SER A 191 -28.53 20.65 -8.43
CA SER A 191 -28.26 20.43 -9.85
C SER A 191 -29.19 19.34 -10.43
N PRO A 192 -29.56 19.40 -11.73
CA PRO A 192 -30.32 18.34 -12.38
C PRO A 192 -29.69 16.95 -12.19
N GLN A 193 -28.37 16.86 -12.20
CA GLN A 193 -27.63 15.62 -11.98
C GLN A 193 -27.77 15.08 -10.56
N HIS A 194 -27.92 15.95 -9.56
CA HIS A 194 -28.21 15.54 -8.19
C HIS A 194 -29.58 14.85 -8.07
N ALA A 195 -30.59 15.35 -8.77
CA ALA A 195 -31.91 14.72 -8.82
C ALA A 195 -31.82 13.32 -9.47
N LEU A 196 -31.14 13.20 -10.61
CA LEU A 196 -30.92 11.91 -11.29
C LEU A 196 -30.16 10.91 -10.41
N SER A 197 -29.15 11.39 -9.67
CA SER A 197 -28.43 10.56 -8.71
C SER A 197 -29.32 10.09 -7.55
N LYS A 198 -30.22 10.95 -7.05
CA LYS A 198 -31.21 10.57 -6.02
C LYS A 198 -32.19 9.53 -6.54
N ASP A 199 -32.67 9.69 -7.77
CA ASP A 199 -33.58 8.74 -8.41
C ASP A 199 -32.92 7.36 -8.57
N LEU A 200 -31.68 7.32 -9.08
CA LEU A 200 -30.92 6.09 -9.21
C LEU A 200 -30.64 5.43 -7.85
N ASN A 201 -30.31 6.22 -6.82
CA ASN A 201 -30.15 5.71 -5.45
C ASN A 201 -31.45 5.09 -4.91
N SER A 202 -32.59 5.73 -5.18
CA SER A 202 -33.92 5.21 -4.83
C SER A 202 -34.24 3.91 -5.56
N MET A 203 -33.97 3.82 -6.86
CA MET A 203 -34.17 2.59 -7.64
C MET A 203 -33.33 1.43 -7.12
N VAL A 204 -32.05 1.67 -6.80
CA VAL A 204 -31.15 0.66 -6.25
C VAL A 204 -31.61 0.18 -4.87
N LYS A 205 -32.02 1.10 -3.99
CA LYS A 205 -32.61 0.78 -2.68
C LYS A 205 -33.94 0.03 -2.80
N GLY A 206 -34.75 0.43 -3.77
CA GLY A 206 -36.01 -0.20 -4.15
C GLY A 206 -35.84 -1.54 -4.87
N LYS A 207 -34.60 -1.99 -5.11
CA LYS A 207 -34.28 -3.27 -5.75
C LYS A 207 -34.86 -3.40 -7.17
N VAL A 208 -35.04 -2.26 -7.85
CA VAL A 208 -35.51 -2.19 -9.25
C VAL A 208 -34.60 -3.03 -10.14
N THR A 209 -35.16 -3.63 -11.18
CA THR A 209 -34.40 -4.55 -12.03
C THR A 209 -33.37 -3.79 -12.87
N VAL A 210 -32.28 -4.46 -13.24
CA VAL A 210 -31.24 -3.88 -14.12
C VAL A 210 -31.84 -3.40 -15.43
N HIS A 211 -32.77 -4.16 -16.00
CA HIS A 211 -33.40 -3.82 -17.27
C HIS A 211 -34.18 -2.50 -17.19
N GLU A 212 -34.97 -2.31 -16.14
CA GLU A 212 -35.72 -1.06 -15.91
C GLU A 212 -34.78 0.13 -15.69
N ILE A 213 -33.68 -0.07 -14.97
CA ILE A 213 -32.67 0.99 -14.77
C ILE A 213 -32.00 1.34 -16.10
N VAL A 214 -31.65 0.37 -16.93
CA VAL A 214 -31.08 0.61 -18.27
C VAL A 214 -32.04 1.42 -19.13
N LEU A 215 -33.32 1.03 -19.18
CA LEU A 215 -34.34 1.79 -19.92
C LEU A 215 -34.47 3.22 -19.40
N TRP A 216 -34.51 3.40 -18.07
CA TRP A 216 -34.54 4.74 -17.48
C TRP A 216 -33.31 5.57 -17.87
N VAL A 217 -32.11 4.97 -17.86
CA VAL A 217 -30.88 5.64 -18.29
C VAL A 217 -30.97 6.05 -19.76
N GLU A 218 -31.37 5.15 -20.66
CA GLU A 218 -31.45 5.41 -22.10
C GLU A 218 -32.51 6.49 -22.43
N GLU A 219 -33.71 6.35 -21.89
CA GLU A 219 -34.86 7.18 -22.25
C GLU A 219 -34.91 8.53 -21.52
N LYS A 220 -34.50 8.58 -20.25
CA LYS A 220 -34.66 9.78 -19.42
C LYS A 220 -33.37 10.52 -19.15
N VAL A 221 -32.23 9.81 -19.14
CA VAL A 221 -30.94 10.44 -18.82
C VAL A 221 -30.16 10.76 -20.09
N VAL A 222 -29.92 9.76 -20.95
CA VAL A 222 -29.14 9.92 -22.18
C VAL A 222 -29.87 10.84 -23.17
N ALA A 223 -31.17 10.63 -23.40
CA ALA A 223 -31.93 11.44 -24.35
C ALA A 223 -32.02 12.93 -23.98
N VAL A 224 -32.01 13.26 -22.67
CA VAL A 224 -32.22 14.63 -22.17
C VAL A 224 -30.89 15.33 -21.84
N HIS A 225 -29.96 14.62 -21.19
CA HIS A 225 -28.72 15.20 -20.64
C HIS A 225 -27.46 14.72 -21.36
N GLY A 226 -27.59 13.79 -22.29
CA GLY A 226 -26.48 13.22 -23.07
C GLY A 226 -25.74 12.09 -22.37
N PHE A 227 -25.03 11.30 -23.17
CA PHE A 227 -24.34 10.08 -22.74
C PHE A 227 -23.29 10.32 -21.64
N LYS A 228 -22.46 11.38 -21.78
CA LYS A 228 -21.39 11.70 -20.82
C LYS A 228 -21.95 11.99 -19.42
N CYS A 229 -23.07 12.72 -19.35
CA CYS A 229 -23.75 13.01 -18.10
C CYS A 229 -24.33 11.73 -17.48
N ALA A 230 -24.97 10.89 -18.30
CA ALA A 230 -25.52 9.62 -17.85
C ALA A 230 -24.44 8.72 -17.23
N LEU A 231 -23.30 8.58 -17.91
CA LEU A 231 -22.19 7.76 -17.44
C LEU A 231 -21.64 8.25 -16.10
N GLU A 232 -21.43 9.57 -15.98
CA GLU A 232 -20.96 10.18 -14.75
C GLU A 232 -21.95 9.97 -13.58
N VAL A 233 -23.25 10.18 -13.80
CA VAL A 233 -24.29 9.95 -12.79
C VAL A 233 -24.28 8.48 -12.36
N VAL A 234 -24.35 7.54 -13.30
CA VAL A 234 -24.40 6.10 -12.98
C VAL A 234 -23.17 5.66 -12.18
N ILE A 235 -21.96 6.01 -12.64
CA ILE A 235 -20.72 5.61 -11.97
C ILE A 235 -20.63 6.23 -10.57
N GLN A 236 -20.80 7.55 -10.44
CA GLN A 236 -20.69 8.23 -9.15
C GLN A 236 -21.69 7.68 -8.14
N THR A 237 -22.95 7.49 -8.54
CA THR A 237 -24.01 7.01 -7.64
C THR A 237 -23.79 5.55 -7.23
N LEU A 238 -23.43 4.65 -8.15
CA LEU A 238 -23.20 3.24 -7.81
C LEU A 238 -21.97 3.06 -6.92
N LEU A 239 -20.88 3.78 -7.18
CA LEU A 239 -19.68 3.76 -6.34
C LEU A 239 -19.96 4.32 -4.94
N ASP A 240 -20.75 5.40 -4.83
CA ASP A 240 -21.15 5.96 -3.54
C ASP A 240 -22.03 4.99 -2.73
N ILE A 241 -22.99 4.31 -3.37
CA ILE A 241 -23.81 3.28 -2.71
C ILE A 241 -22.95 2.13 -2.17
N GLY A 242 -21.91 1.74 -2.92
CA GLY A 242 -20.97 0.69 -2.53
C GLY A 242 -19.85 1.12 -1.57
N SER A 243 -19.73 2.41 -1.25
CA SER A 243 -18.53 3.00 -0.62
C SER A 243 -18.24 2.55 0.82
N LYS A 244 -19.18 1.86 1.47
CA LYS A 244 -19.05 1.42 2.87
C LYS A 244 -17.95 0.38 3.08
N SER A 245 -17.78 -0.56 2.15
CA SER A 245 -16.69 -1.54 2.18
C SER A 245 -16.52 -2.20 0.81
N PHE A 246 -15.39 -2.88 0.58
CA PHE A 246 -15.20 -3.64 -0.66
C PHE A 246 -16.28 -4.69 -0.91
N THR A 247 -16.79 -5.36 0.13
CA THR A 247 -17.92 -6.28 -0.02
C THR A 247 -19.18 -5.57 -0.51
N HIS A 248 -19.51 -4.39 0.04
CA HIS A 248 -20.67 -3.62 -0.43
C HIS A 248 -20.49 -3.20 -1.89
N LEU A 249 -19.30 -2.71 -2.24
CA LEU A 249 -18.97 -2.35 -3.61
C LEU A 249 -19.11 -3.54 -4.57
N ILE A 250 -18.54 -4.70 -4.23
CA ILE A 250 -18.64 -5.93 -5.04
C ILE A 250 -20.11 -6.32 -5.20
N THR A 251 -20.90 -6.36 -4.13
CA THR A 251 -22.33 -6.71 -4.22
C THR A 251 -23.11 -5.74 -5.11
N VAL A 252 -22.81 -4.44 -5.06
CA VAL A 252 -23.44 -3.43 -5.94
C VAL A 252 -23.03 -3.67 -7.39
N MET A 253 -21.75 -3.95 -7.65
CA MET A 253 -21.21 -4.19 -9.00
C MET A 253 -21.69 -5.52 -9.60
N GLU A 254 -21.80 -6.60 -8.83
CA GLU A 254 -22.37 -7.88 -9.28
C GLU A 254 -23.84 -7.71 -9.68
N ARG A 255 -24.58 -6.88 -8.95
CA ARG A 255 -26.01 -6.69 -9.19
C ARG A 255 -26.32 -5.69 -10.29
N TYR A 256 -25.61 -4.56 -10.32
CA TYR A 256 -25.94 -3.41 -11.18
C TYR A 256 -24.82 -3.04 -12.16
N GLY A 257 -23.68 -3.75 -12.16
CA GLY A 257 -22.57 -3.51 -13.10
C GLY A 257 -22.97 -3.68 -14.56
N ASN A 258 -23.99 -4.51 -14.85
CA ASN A 258 -24.55 -4.64 -16.19
C ASN A 258 -25.16 -3.34 -16.74
N VAL A 259 -25.57 -2.40 -15.87
CA VAL A 259 -25.99 -1.04 -16.30
C VAL A 259 -24.80 -0.32 -16.94
N ILE A 260 -23.62 -0.39 -16.30
CA ILE A 260 -22.38 0.22 -16.82
C ILE A 260 -21.94 -0.48 -18.11
N ALA A 261 -21.96 -1.82 -18.14
CA ALA A 261 -21.56 -2.60 -19.31
C ALA A 261 -22.43 -2.29 -20.54
N LYS A 262 -23.73 -2.06 -20.35
CA LYS A 262 -24.63 -1.69 -21.44
C LYS A 262 -24.34 -0.29 -22.01
N MET A 263 -23.91 0.64 -21.16
CA MET A 263 -23.53 1.99 -21.58
C MET A 263 -22.15 2.03 -22.25
N CYS A 264 -21.22 1.20 -21.81
CA CYS A 264 -19.85 1.13 -22.32
C CYS A 264 -19.59 -0.25 -22.97
N PRO A 265 -20.11 -0.50 -24.19
CA PRO A 265 -19.81 -1.74 -24.88
C PRO A 265 -18.30 -1.85 -25.15
N ASP A 266 -17.75 -3.05 -24.97
CA ASP A 266 -16.32 -3.32 -25.21
C ASP A 266 -15.92 -2.94 -26.64
N GLN A 267 -14.77 -2.28 -26.78
CA GLN A 267 -14.25 -1.88 -28.10
C GLN A 267 -13.95 -3.08 -29.01
N GLU A 268 -13.86 -4.30 -28.48
CA GLU A 268 -13.72 -5.54 -29.24
C GLU A 268 -15.00 -5.99 -29.96
N SER A 269 -16.12 -5.29 -29.75
CA SER A 269 -17.41 -5.57 -30.41
C SER A 269 -17.66 -4.77 -31.70
N LYS A 270 -16.62 -4.19 -32.31
CA LYS A 270 -16.68 -3.50 -33.61
C LYS A 270 -15.74 -4.09 -34.64
#